data_AF-A0A1M6G9F6-F1
#
_entry.id   AF-A0A1M6G9F6-F1
#
_cell.length_a   1.000
_cell.length_b   1.000
_cell.length_c   1.000
_cell.angle_alpha   90.00
_cell.angle_beta   90.00
_cell.angle_gamma   90.00
#
_symmetry.space_group_name_H-M   'P 1'
#
loop_
_entity.id
_entity.type
_entity.pdbx_description
1 polymer ?
#
loop_
_entity_poly.entity_id
_entity_poly.type
_entity_poly.pdbx_seq_one_letter_code
_entity_poly.pdbx_strand_id
1 'polypeptide(L)'
;MGTILVDREGYLDNSTLEMDCSMADIIRGAITVGKSCQDAQNISCIEKLFRISSILMTVQECEGASDSFFQASSIFNKLDPSEKGAMTYFLGMAITKLISERYFDVLWLMHVDVYHNSYRIESNAGGKPDFFGRIKTNCGQERWCIFESKGRTGGLDREAISRGKEQTQYLRTINGVIPCSRNVVQAYFKGKEQILRGYLVDPVDDNKGTDIKLGLKDLFESYYQPFYDLIELIGRENNKEQNGSLSYLDKLYDIVYIKPLGIYLGLAKNIIELLLKFDEKKLFEALKQHEEKALGIKKYLIENGKDRLVSIGNDGIFVAMKDE
;
A
#
# COMPACT_ATOMS: atom_id res chain seq x y z
N MET A 1 -10.79 15.03 2.66
CA MET A 1 -10.86 13.67 2.11
C MET A 1 -11.11 13.89 0.64
N GLY A 2 -10.16 13.50 -0.18
CA GLY A 2 -10.23 13.68 -1.62
C GLY A 2 -10.67 12.39 -2.30
N THR A 3 -11.26 12.52 -3.48
CA THR A 3 -11.71 11.38 -4.28
C THR A 3 -10.72 11.11 -5.40
N ILE A 4 -10.37 9.83 -5.60
CA ILE A 4 -9.63 9.36 -6.79
C ILE A 4 -10.62 8.61 -7.68
N LEU A 5 -10.75 9.05 -8.93
CA LEU A 5 -11.57 8.37 -9.92
C LEU A 5 -10.76 7.21 -10.53
N VAL A 6 -11.28 5.98 -10.40
CA VAL A 6 -10.65 4.76 -10.89
C VAL A 6 -11.48 4.18 -12.03
N ASP A 7 -10.98 4.31 -13.26
CA ASP A 7 -11.60 3.72 -14.44
C ASP A 7 -11.28 2.21 -14.49
N ARG A 8 -12.30 1.36 -14.65
CA ARG A 8 -12.16 -0.10 -14.69
C ARG A 8 -12.47 -0.68 -16.06
N GLU A 9 -11.71 -1.72 -16.45
CA GLU A 9 -11.93 -2.49 -17.67
C GLU A 9 -11.56 -3.98 -17.49
N GLY A 10 -11.88 -4.82 -18.48
CA GLY A 10 -11.45 -6.23 -18.54
C GLY A 10 -12.48 -7.21 -17.97
N TYR A 11 -12.05 -8.14 -17.11
CA TYR A 11 -12.96 -8.97 -16.31
C TYR A 11 -13.69 -8.19 -15.20
N LEU A 12 -13.36 -6.92 -15.05
CA LEU A 12 -14.10 -5.95 -14.25
C LEU A 12 -15.23 -5.33 -15.09
N ASP A 13 -16.19 -4.69 -14.44
CA ASP A 13 -17.22 -3.89 -15.10
C ASP A 13 -16.63 -2.59 -15.69
N ASN A 14 -17.04 -2.25 -16.93
CA ASN A 14 -16.64 -1.02 -17.61
C ASN A 14 -17.30 0.19 -16.95
N SER A 15 -16.72 0.67 -15.85
CA SER A 15 -17.28 1.70 -14.99
C SER A 15 -16.18 2.52 -14.33
N THR A 16 -16.54 3.71 -13.86
CA THR A 16 -15.65 4.52 -13.02
C THR A 16 -16.11 4.39 -11.57
N LEU A 17 -15.17 4.12 -10.69
CA LEU A 17 -15.39 4.14 -9.25
C LEU A 17 -14.85 5.42 -8.63
N GLU A 18 -15.52 5.86 -7.59
CA GLU A 18 -15.02 6.87 -6.67
C GLU A 18 -14.34 6.18 -5.49
N MET A 19 -13.05 6.48 -5.30
CA MET A 19 -12.26 5.98 -4.17
C MET A 19 -11.88 7.15 -3.26
N ASP A 20 -12.64 7.36 -2.19
CA ASP A 20 -12.38 8.46 -1.27
C ASP A 20 -11.23 8.14 -0.31
N CYS A 21 -10.17 8.93 -0.34
CA CYS A 21 -9.00 8.73 0.51
C CYS A 21 -8.46 10.03 1.09
N SER A 22 -7.72 9.91 2.18
CA SER A 22 -6.97 11.03 2.76
C SER A 22 -5.54 11.08 2.22
N MET A 23 -4.82 12.18 2.44
CA MET A 23 -3.38 12.20 2.20
C MET A 23 -2.66 11.14 3.06
N ALA A 24 -3.14 10.91 4.29
CA ALA A 24 -2.64 9.86 5.17
C ALA A 24 -2.78 8.46 4.54
N ASP A 25 -3.84 8.19 3.76
CA ASP A 25 -3.99 6.93 3.03
C ASP A 25 -2.90 6.77 1.97
N ILE A 26 -2.67 7.80 1.14
CA ILE A 26 -1.65 7.74 0.08
C ILE A 26 -0.25 7.56 0.69
N ILE A 27 0.04 8.29 1.78
CA ILE A 27 1.27 8.17 2.54
C ILE A 27 1.43 6.75 3.11
N ARG A 28 0.40 6.20 3.75
CA ARG A 28 0.44 4.82 4.26
C ARG A 28 0.68 3.82 3.12
N GLY A 29 0.01 4.00 1.99
CA GLY A 29 0.24 3.18 0.78
C GLY A 29 1.70 3.21 0.35
N ALA A 30 2.31 4.40 0.28
CA ALA A 30 3.72 4.56 -0.09
C ALA A 30 4.70 3.94 0.90
N ILE A 31 4.40 4.03 2.21
CA ILE A 31 5.20 3.45 3.29
C ILE A 31 5.10 1.91 3.30
N THR A 32 3.93 1.36 2.98
CA THR A 32 3.64 -0.07 3.15
C THR A 32 3.84 -0.92 1.90
N VAL A 33 3.77 -0.32 0.71
CA VAL A 33 3.85 -1.07 -0.55
C VAL A 33 5.21 -1.77 -0.75
N GLY A 34 5.17 -3.09 -0.93
CA GLY A 34 6.26 -3.86 -1.50
C GLY A 34 7.51 -4.05 -0.63
N LYS A 35 7.38 -4.07 0.70
CA LYS A 35 8.51 -4.01 1.64
C LYS A 35 9.06 -5.37 2.04
N SER A 36 10.22 -5.80 1.52
CA SER A 36 10.98 -6.89 2.16
C SER A 36 12.06 -6.37 3.11
N CYS A 37 12.34 -7.18 4.13
CA CYS A 37 13.31 -6.95 5.19
C CYS A 37 14.70 -7.53 4.89
N GLN A 38 15.04 -7.88 3.65
CA GLN A 38 16.29 -8.61 3.39
C GLN A 38 17.58 -7.84 3.72
N ASP A 39 17.49 -6.55 4.05
CA ASP A 39 18.59 -5.75 4.62
C ASP A 39 18.22 -5.10 5.97
N ALA A 40 17.47 -5.81 6.83
CA ALA A 40 16.90 -5.31 8.12
C ALA A 40 17.92 -4.72 9.12
N GLN A 41 19.22 -4.80 8.86
CA GLN A 41 20.21 -4.11 9.69
C GLN A 41 20.33 -2.61 9.37
N ASN A 42 19.76 -2.11 8.28
CA ASN A 42 19.82 -0.70 7.86
C ASN A 42 18.50 -0.18 7.29
N ILE A 43 17.35 -0.54 7.87
CA ILE A 43 16.07 0.06 7.48
C ILE A 43 16.13 1.54 7.83
N SER A 44 16.42 2.36 6.83
CA SER A 44 16.63 3.78 7.05
C SER A 44 15.29 4.50 7.10
N CYS A 45 15.05 5.26 8.16
CA CYS A 45 14.04 6.33 8.17
C CYS A 45 14.14 7.20 6.90
N ILE A 46 15.34 7.32 6.31
CA ILE A 46 15.61 8.07 5.08
C ILE A 46 14.84 7.51 3.88
N GLU A 47 14.68 6.19 3.77
CA GLU A 47 13.95 5.58 2.65
C GLU A 47 12.45 5.90 2.74
N LYS A 48 11.88 5.84 3.95
CA LYS A 48 10.48 6.24 4.17
C LYS A 48 10.29 7.73 3.98
N LEU A 49 11.23 8.53 4.48
CA LEU A 49 11.33 9.96 4.22
C LEU A 49 11.25 10.23 2.72
N PHE A 50 12.12 9.59 1.94
CA PHE A 50 12.15 9.73 0.50
C PHE A 50 10.80 9.40 -0.15
N ARG A 51 10.19 8.25 0.17
CA ARG A 51 8.88 7.89 -0.41
C ARG A 51 7.77 8.86 -0.07
N ILE A 52 7.71 9.32 1.18
CA ILE A 52 6.69 10.26 1.62
C ILE A 52 6.91 11.62 0.98
N SER A 53 8.15 12.09 0.94
CA SER A 53 8.54 13.29 0.19
C SER A 53 8.17 13.17 -1.28
N SER A 54 8.38 12.01 -1.92
CA SER A 54 7.96 11.78 -3.30
C SER A 54 6.45 11.96 -3.47
N ILE A 55 5.63 11.41 -2.56
CA ILE A 55 4.18 11.60 -2.60
C ILE A 55 3.81 13.08 -2.43
N LEU A 56 4.30 13.72 -1.36
CA LEU A 56 3.99 15.13 -1.06
C LEU A 56 4.47 16.09 -2.15
N MET A 57 5.58 15.78 -2.82
CA MET A 57 6.06 16.52 -3.98
C MET A 57 5.21 16.26 -5.21
N THR A 58 4.53 15.11 -5.33
CA THR A 58 3.78 14.73 -6.53
C THR A 58 2.35 15.22 -6.51
N VAL A 59 1.66 15.04 -5.39
CA VAL A 59 0.20 15.17 -5.31
C VAL A 59 -0.20 16.08 -4.15
N GLN A 60 -1.23 16.90 -4.38
CA GLN A 60 -1.85 17.74 -3.37
C GLN A 60 -3.37 17.59 -3.42
N GLU A 61 -4.04 17.76 -2.28
CA GLU A 61 -5.50 17.87 -2.24
C GLU A 61 -5.93 19.23 -2.81
N CYS A 62 -7.00 19.25 -3.59
CA CYS A 62 -7.61 20.44 -4.14
C CYS A 62 -9.06 20.49 -3.66
N GLU A 63 -9.41 21.55 -2.94
CA GLU A 63 -10.79 21.78 -2.50
C GLU A 63 -11.59 22.43 -3.65
N GLY A 64 -12.57 21.69 -4.18
CA GLY A 64 -13.59 22.22 -5.09
C GLY A 64 -14.81 22.74 -4.34
N ALA A 65 -15.78 23.30 -5.08
CA ALA A 65 -17.01 23.87 -4.52
C ALA A 65 -17.97 22.82 -3.91
N SER A 66 -17.86 21.56 -4.30
CA SER A 66 -18.68 20.42 -3.83
C SER A 66 -17.85 19.19 -3.48
N ASP A 67 -16.76 18.94 -4.20
CA ASP A 67 -15.93 17.73 -4.09
C ASP A 67 -14.46 18.10 -3.94
N SER A 68 -13.72 17.29 -3.17
CA SER A 68 -12.27 17.41 -3.04
C SER A 68 -11.61 16.33 -3.91
N PHE A 69 -10.60 16.70 -4.69
CA PHE A 69 -9.85 15.77 -5.54
C PHE A 69 -8.35 15.89 -5.26
N PHE A 70 -7.59 14.93 -5.74
CA PHE A 70 -6.14 15.02 -5.77
C PHE A 70 -5.66 15.50 -7.14
N GLN A 71 -4.67 16.38 -7.16
CA GLN A 71 -4.05 16.87 -8.39
C GLN A 71 -2.53 16.90 -8.29
N ALA A 72 -1.86 17.05 -9.43
CA ALA A 72 -0.42 17.29 -9.47
C ALA A 72 -0.06 18.55 -8.67
N SER A 73 0.95 18.45 -7.82
CA SER A 73 1.38 19.57 -6.98
C SER A 73 2.08 20.65 -7.79
N SER A 74 2.12 21.87 -7.24
CA SER A 74 2.90 22.97 -7.84
C SER A 74 4.40 22.66 -7.92
N ILE A 75 4.93 21.84 -7.00
CA ILE A 75 6.33 21.39 -7.00
C ILE A 75 6.54 20.40 -8.13
N PHE A 76 5.67 19.39 -8.26
CA PHE A 76 5.72 18.38 -9.31
C PHE A 76 5.80 19.02 -10.69
N ASN A 77 4.99 20.04 -10.94
CA ASN A 77 4.93 20.71 -12.24
C ASN A 77 6.26 21.36 -12.65
N LYS A 78 7.10 21.75 -11.69
CA LYS A 78 8.42 22.39 -11.91
C LYS A 78 9.57 21.39 -12.12
N LEU A 79 9.37 20.12 -11.79
CA LEU A 79 10.38 19.07 -11.95
C LEU A 79 10.63 18.76 -13.44
N ASP A 80 11.84 18.30 -13.74
CA ASP A 80 12.18 17.81 -15.08
C ASP A 80 11.51 16.45 -15.36
N PRO A 81 11.41 16.01 -16.64
CA PRO A 81 10.73 14.77 -17.00
C PRO A 81 11.25 13.51 -16.27
N SER A 82 12.54 13.44 -15.97
CA SER A 82 13.18 12.29 -15.31
C SER A 82 12.80 12.24 -13.83
N GLU A 83 12.87 13.39 -13.15
CA GLU A 83 12.39 13.55 -11.78
C GLU A 83 10.90 13.20 -11.67
N LYS A 84 10.06 13.73 -12.58
CA LYS A 84 8.62 13.39 -12.63
C LYS A 84 8.40 11.89 -12.80
N GLY A 85 9.19 11.24 -13.64
CA GLY A 85 9.17 9.79 -13.83
C GLY A 85 9.43 9.04 -12.53
N ALA A 86 10.49 9.43 -11.80
CA ALA A 86 10.81 8.83 -10.50
C ALA A 86 9.70 9.04 -9.47
N MET A 87 9.12 10.24 -9.39
CA MET A 87 8.08 10.53 -8.42
C MET A 87 6.75 9.80 -8.72
N THR A 88 6.36 9.75 -10.00
CA THR A 88 5.14 9.03 -10.41
C THR A 88 5.27 7.52 -10.26
N TYR A 89 6.48 6.97 -10.35
CA TYR A 89 6.73 5.56 -10.01
C TYR A 89 6.27 5.24 -8.58
N PHE A 90 6.69 6.03 -7.59
CA PHE A 90 6.26 5.83 -6.19
C PHE A 90 4.76 6.06 -5.98
N LEU A 91 4.18 7.06 -6.66
CA LEU A 91 2.75 7.28 -6.64
C LEU A 91 1.98 6.08 -7.21
N GLY A 92 2.41 5.51 -8.34
CA GLY A 92 1.80 4.32 -8.94
C GLY A 92 1.74 3.15 -7.96
N MET A 93 2.85 2.88 -7.25
CA MET A 93 2.89 1.83 -6.23
C MET A 93 1.93 2.13 -5.06
N ALA A 94 1.93 3.37 -4.56
CA ALA A 94 1.06 3.77 -3.46
C ALA A 94 -0.43 3.61 -3.82
N ILE A 95 -0.84 4.04 -5.02
CA ILE A 95 -2.20 3.88 -5.52
C ILE A 95 -2.53 2.40 -5.75
N THR A 96 -1.60 1.60 -6.24
CA THR A 96 -1.77 0.14 -6.37
C THR A 96 -2.03 -0.52 -5.02
N LYS A 97 -1.31 -0.12 -3.96
CA LYS A 97 -1.55 -0.58 -2.59
C LYS A 97 -2.97 -0.22 -2.13
N LEU A 98 -3.39 1.03 -2.29
CA LEU A 98 -4.74 1.46 -1.91
C LEU A 98 -5.84 0.72 -2.68
N ILE A 99 -5.68 0.55 -4.00
CA ILE A 99 -6.62 -0.18 -4.83
C ILE A 99 -6.68 -1.65 -4.39
N SER A 100 -5.53 -2.29 -4.15
CA SER A 100 -5.45 -3.69 -3.72
C SER A 100 -6.20 -3.91 -2.39
N GLU A 101 -6.06 -2.99 -1.44
CA GLU A 101 -6.72 -3.09 -0.14
C GLU A 101 -8.21 -2.85 -0.23
N ARG A 102 -8.64 -1.84 -1.01
CA ARG A 102 -10.03 -1.37 -1.01
C ARG A 102 -10.94 -2.16 -1.94
N TYR A 103 -10.40 -2.71 -3.03
CA TYR A 103 -11.18 -3.45 -4.02
C TYR A 103 -11.03 -4.95 -3.93
N PHE A 104 -9.89 -5.43 -3.45
CA PHE A 104 -9.58 -6.85 -3.41
C PHE A 104 -9.37 -7.39 -1.99
N ASP A 105 -9.53 -6.56 -0.97
CA ASP A 105 -9.25 -6.90 0.43
C ASP A 105 -7.85 -7.53 0.62
N VAL A 106 -6.87 -7.07 -0.18
CA VAL A 106 -5.49 -7.54 -0.06
C VAL A 106 -4.94 -7.09 1.29
N LEU A 107 -4.42 -8.06 2.02
CA LEU A 107 -3.82 -7.84 3.33
C LEU A 107 -2.35 -7.45 3.18
N TRP A 108 -1.56 -8.31 2.55
CA TRP A 108 -0.12 -8.11 2.35
C TRP A 108 0.16 -8.02 0.86
N LEU A 109 0.52 -6.82 0.39
CA LEU A 109 0.94 -6.57 -0.99
C LEU A 109 2.47 -6.61 -1.06
N MET A 110 2.99 -7.71 -1.58
CA MET A 110 4.41 -8.07 -1.59
C MET A 110 5.01 -7.80 -2.97
N HIS A 111 6.18 -7.17 -3.04
CA HIS A 111 6.90 -6.95 -4.29
C HIS A 111 7.76 -8.16 -4.69
N VAL A 112 7.48 -8.76 -5.84
CA VAL A 112 8.10 -10.02 -6.31
C VAL A 112 9.62 -9.98 -6.23
N ASP A 113 10.25 -8.93 -6.75
CA ASP A 113 11.72 -8.81 -6.76
C ASP A 113 12.32 -8.63 -5.38
N VAL A 114 11.60 -8.10 -4.39
CA VAL A 114 12.20 -7.90 -3.07
C VAL A 114 12.21 -9.20 -2.25
N TYR A 115 11.43 -10.21 -2.66
CA TYR A 115 11.42 -11.52 -2.01
C TYR A 115 11.84 -12.69 -2.91
N HIS A 116 12.37 -12.44 -4.11
CA HIS A 116 12.79 -13.49 -5.03
C HIS A 116 13.80 -14.46 -4.38
N ASN A 117 14.73 -13.92 -3.57
CA ASN A 117 15.72 -14.70 -2.81
C ASN A 117 15.11 -15.45 -1.62
N SER A 118 14.14 -14.85 -0.91
CA SER A 118 13.46 -15.49 0.24
C SER A 118 12.63 -16.70 -0.21
N TYR A 119 12.06 -16.64 -1.40
CA TYR A 119 11.03 -17.59 -1.84
C TYR A 119 11.41 -18.46 -3.03
N ARG A 120 12.70 -18.45 -3.42
CA ARG A 120 13.23 -19.23 -4.55
C ARG A 120 12.38 -19.04 -5.81
N ILE A 121 12.00 -17.80 -6.08
CA ILE A 121 11.24 -17.46 -7.30
C ILE A 121 12.23 -17.60 -8.46
N GLU A 122 12.14 -18.70 -9.21
CA GLU A 122 12.99 -18.93 -10.39
C GLU A 122 12.82 -17.75 -11.37
N SER A 123 13.93 -17.10 -11.73
CA SER A 123 13.91 -16.04 -12.74
C SER A 123 13.98 -16.67 -14.13
N ASN A 124 12.86 -16.72 -14.82
CA ASN A 124 12.82 -16.97 -16.25
C ASN A 124 12.70 -15.64 -17.01
N ALA A 125 13.10 -15.63 -18.28
CA ALA A 125 13.30 -14.42 -19.10
C ALA A 125 12.02 -13.66 -19.53
N GLY A 126 10.87 -13.92 -18.90
CA GLY A 126 9.65 -13.12 -19.05
C GLY A 126 9.57 -12.11 -17.91
N GLY A 127 9.27 -10.85 -18.19
CA GLY A 127 9.21 -9.80 -17.16
C GLY A 127 8.34 -10.24 -15.98
N LYS A 128 8.87 -10.14 -14.76
CA LYS A 128 8.13 -10.44 -13.52
C LYS A 128 7.10 -9.34 -13.27
N PRO A 129 5.96 -9.66 -12.64
CA PRO A 129 5.05 -8.64 -12.20
C PRO A 129 5.63 -7.92 -10.98
N ASP A 130 5.20 -6.69 -10.74
CA ASP A 130 5.67 -5.94 -9.58
C ASP A 130 5.25 -6.62 -8.27
N PHE A 131 3.98 -7.02 -8.12
CA PHE A 131 3.43 -7.47 -6.84
C PHE A 131 2.56 -8.73 -6.91
N PHE A 132 2.51 -9.42 -5.76
CA PHE A 132 1.45 -10.38 -5.42
C PHE A 132 0.85 -10.03 -4.06
N GLY A 133 -0.44 -10.27 -3.89
CA GLY A 133 -1.20 -9.89 -2.72
C GLY A 133 -2.00 -11.06 -2.16
N ARG A 134 -1.89 -11.33 -0.86
CA ARG A 134 -2.81 -12.28 -0.19
C ARG A 134 -4.12 -11.59 0.13
N ILE A 135 -5.23 -12.13 -0.35
CA ILE A 135 -6.57 -11.63 -0.03
C ILE A 135 -6.96 -12.12 1.35
N LYS A 136 -7.60 -11.23 2.11
CA LYS A 136 -8.22 -11.57 3.38
C LYS A 136 -9.38 -12.55 3.17
N THR A 137 -9.38 -13.67 3.89
CA THR A 137 -10.48 -14.63 3.87
C THR A 137 -10.93 -14.98 5.29
N ASN A 138 -12.25 -15.10 5.47
CA ASN A 138 -12.86 -15.41 6.78
C ASN A 138 -12.73 -16.89 7.17
N CYS A 139 -12.26 -17.74 6.27
CA CYS A 139 -12.20 -19.20 6.41
C CYS A 139 -10.77 -19.76 6.32
N GLY A 140 -9.75 -18.90 6.29
CA GLY A 140 -8.34 -19.31 6.15
C GLY A 140 -7.95 -19.79 4.75
N GLN A 141 -8.89 -19.80 3.79
CA GLN A 141 -8.59 -20.15 2.40
C GLN A 141 -7.55 -19.20 1.81
N GLU A 142 -6.56 -19.76 1.12
CA GLU A 142 -5.58 -18.95 0.40
C GLU A 142 -6.20 -18.43 -0.89
N ARG A 143 -6.21 -17.11 -1.03
CA ARG A 143 -6.62 -16.41 -2.25
C ARG A 143 -5.59 -15.34 -2.54
N TRP A 144 -5.29 -15.17 -3.81
CA TRP A 144 -4.20 -14.33 -4.26
C TRP A 144 -4.62 -13.43 -5.42
N CYS A 145 -4.05 -12.23 -5.46
CA CYS A 145 -4.10 -11.32 -6.59
C CYS A 145 -2.68 -11.02 -7.06
N ILE A 146 -2.50 -10.78 -8.35
CA ILE A 146 -1.25 -10.25 -8.91
C ILE A 146 -1.50 -8.80 -9.32
N PHE A 147 -0.48 -7.96 -9.18
CA PHE A 147 -0.55 -6.56 -9.62
C PHE A 147 0.72 -6.16 -10.36
N GLU A 148 0.54 -5.48 -11.49
CA GLU A 148 1.56 -4.65 -12.13
C GLU A 148 1.20 -3.18 -11.93
N SER A 149 2.16 -2.37 -11.52
CA SER A 149 1.96 -0.96 -11.17
C SER A 149 2.67 -0.04 -12.14
N LYS A 150 1.94 0.90 -12.74
CA LYS A 150 2.49 1.93 -13.61
C LYS A 150 2.16 3.32 -13.08
N GLY A 151 3.18 4.15 -12.93
CA GLY A 151 3.05 5.58 -12.68
C GLY A 151 3.29 6.37 -13.95
N ARG A 152 2.40 7.33 -14.28
CA ARG A 152 2.56 8.19 -15.45
C ARG A 152 2.40 9.65 -15.11
N THR A 153 3.26 10.46 -15.72
CA THR A 153 3.26 11.91 -15.60
C THR A 153 2.17 12.56 -16.45
N GLY A 154 1.77 11.89 -17.53
CA GLY A 154 0.73 12.34 -18.46
C GLY A 154 -0.53 11.49 -18.39
N GLY A 155 -1.25 11.40 -19.52
CA GLY A 155 -2.49 10.63 -19.64
C GLY A 155 -2.30 9.11 -19.59
N LEU A 156 -3.39 8.40 -19.83
CA LEU A 156 -3.42 6.93 -19.87
C LEU A 156 -2.53 6.39 -20.99
N ASP A 157 -1.50 5.62 -20.62
CA ASP A 157 -0.61 4.92 -21.56
C ASP A 157 -1.11 3.49 -21.79
N ARG A 158 -1.70 3.25 -22.98
CA ARG A 158 -2.25 1.94 -23.37
C ARG A 158 -1.17 0.91 -23.72
N GLU A 159 0.00 1.34 -24.19
CA GLU A 159 1.11 0.43 -24.48
C GLU A 159 1.69 -0.14 -23.19
N ALA A 160 1.86 0.71 -22.17
CA ALA A 160 2.28 0.30 -20.85
C ALA A 160 1.30 -0.68 -20.21
N ILE A 161 0.00 -0.44 -20.39
CA ILE A 161 -1.05 -1.37 -19.95
C ILE A 161 -0.90 -2.71 -20.67
N SER A 162 -0.74 -2.72 -21.99
CA SER A 162 -0.57 -3.96 -22.76
C SER A 162 0.62 -4.78 -22.28
N ARG A 163 1.78 -4.15 -22.09
CA ARG A 163 2.97 -4.82 -21.55
C ARG A 163 2.73 -5.32 -20.11
N GLY A 164 2.05 -4.52 -19.30
CA GLY A 164 1.70 -4.92 -17.94
C GLY A 164 0.85 -6.17 -17.88
N LYS A 165 -0.09 -6.35 -18.84
CA LYS A 165 -0.92 -7.56 -18.92
C LYS A 165 -0.10 -8.81 -19.19
N GLU A 166 0.95 -8.69 -20.00
CA GLU A 166 1.90 -9.79 -20.25
C GLU A 166 2.73 -10.10 -18.99
N GLN A 167 3.17 -9.07 -18.26
CA GLN A 167 3.93 -9.23 -17.01
C GLN A 167 3.11 -9.92 -15.91
N THR A 168 1.82 -9.61 -15.78
CA THR A 168 0.96 -10.25 -14.77
C THR A 168 0.69 -11.72 -15.03
N GLN A 169 0.88 -12.23 -16.26
CA GLN A 169 0.74 -13.64 -16.59
C GLN A 169 1.91 -14.48 -16.07
N TYR A 170 3.09 -13.88 -15.85
CA TYR A 170 4.31 -14.61 -15.47
C TYR A 170 4.16 -15.54 -14.25
N LEU A 171 3.36 -15.17 -13.24
CA LEU A 171 3.12 -16.01 -12.05
C LEU A 171 1.87 -16.88 -12.24
N ARG A 172 2.02 -18.19 -12.44
CA ARG A 172 0.89 -19.10 -12.65
C ARG A 172 0.13 -19.43 -11.38
N THR A 173 0.82 -19.95 -10.36
CA THR A 173 0.22 -20.28 -9.06
C THR A 173 1.06 -19.76 -7.90
N ILE A 174 0.39 -19.49 -6.79
CA ILE A 174 1.00 -19.15 -5.50
C ILE A 174 0.52 -20.20 -4.50
N ASN A 175 1.45 -20.97 -3.92
CA ASN A 175 1.13 -22.14 -3.08
C ASN A 175 0.23 -23.18 -3.77
N GLY A 176 0.35 -23.32 -5.09
CA GLY A 176 -0.51 -24.21 -5.89
C GLY A 176 -1.93 -23.69 -6.10
N VAL A 177 -2.24 -22.47 -5.64
CA VAL A 177 -3.52 -21.79 -5.87
C VAL A 177 -3.37 -20.83 -7.06
N ILE A 178 -4.32 -20.90 -8.00
CA ILE A 178 -4.40 -19.94 -9.11
C ILE A 178 -4.88 -18.59 -8.55
N PRO A 179 -4.17 -17.47 -8.81
CA PRO A 179 -4.62 -16.14 -8.43
C PRO A 179 -5.99 -15.83 -9.01
N CYS A 180 -6.88 -15.22 -8.22
CA CYS A 180 -8.24 -14.95 -8.68
C CYS A 180 -8.37 -13.70 -9.57
N SER A 181 -7.33 -12.86 -9.66
CA SER A 181 -7.27 -11.71 -10.55
C SER A 181 -5.81 -11.30 -10.82
N ARG A 182 -5.55 -10.69 -11.99
CA ARG A 182 -4.20 -10.35 -12.48
C ARG A 182 -4.10 -8.89 -12.93
N ASN A 183 -4.17 -7.98 -11.98
CA ASN A 183 -4.47 -6.59 -12.25
C ASN A 183 -3.28 -5.79 -12.82
N VAL A 184 -3.54 -4.92 -13.79
CA VAL A 184 -2.65 -3.81 -14.14
C VAL A 184 -3.26 -2.53 -13.61
N VAL A 185 -2.50 -1.80 -12.80
CA VAL A 185 -2.89 -0.52 -12.22
C VAL A 185 -2.04 0.57 -12.82
N GLN A 186 -2.67 1.64 -13.31
CA GLN A 186 -1.98 2.84 -13.76
C GLN A 186 -2.49 4.08 -13.02
N ALA A 187 -1.60 4.75 -12.28
CA ALA A 187 -1.86 6.06 -11.69
C ALA A 187 -1.35 7.14 -12.64
N TYR A 188 -2.18 8.13 -12.96
CA TYR A 188 -1.86 9.13 -13.98
C TYR A 188 -2.62 10.44 -13.76
N PHE A 189 -2.19 11.51 -14.42
CA PHE A 189 -2.84 12.83 -14.33
C PHE A 189 -3.63 13.14 -15.60
N LYS A 190 -4.87 13.63 -15.44
CA LYS A 190 -5.78 13.91 -16.56
C LYS A 190 -6.24 15.37 -16.57
N GLY A 191 -6.32 15.93 -17.78
CA GLY A 191 -6.90 17.24 -18.02
C GLY A 191 -5.96 18.41 -17.67
N LYS A 192 -6.45 19.63 -17.83
CA LYS A 192 -5.67 20.86 -17.58
C LYS A 192 -5.34 21.03 -16.09
N GLU A 193 -6.26 20.63 -15.23
CA GLU A 193 -6.11 20.67 -13.77
C GLU A 193 -5.21 19.55 -13.23
N GLN A 194 -4.77 18.62 -14.09
CA GLN A 194 -3.90 17.49 -13.72
C GLN A 194 -4.47 16.70 -12.54
N ILE A 195 -5.76 16.34 -12.63
CA ILE A 195 -6.43 15.54 -11.61
C ILE A 195 -5.89 14.12 -11.64
N LEU A 196 -5.53 13.59 -10.47
CA LEU A 196 -5.07 12.23 -10.28
C LEU A 196 -6.20 11.23 -10.56
N ARG A 197 -5.89 10.23 -11.38
CA ARG A 197 -6.79 9.11 -11.70
C ARG A 197 -6.08 7.78 -11.54
N GLY A 198 -6.88 6.77 -11.22
CA GLY A 198 -6.50 5.38 -11.36
C GLY A 198 -7.10 4.78 -12.63
N TYR A 199 -6.42 3.79 -13.16
CA TYR A 199 -6.98 2.88 -14.15
C TYR A 199 -6.63 1.47 -13.72
N LEU A 200 -7.62 0.59 -13.68
CA LEU A 200 -7.50 -0.78 -13.21
C LEU A 200 -8.05 -1.72 -14.28
N VAL A 201 -7.25 -2.68 -14.72
CA VAL A 201 -7.69 -3.69 -15.67
C VAL A 201 -7.27 -5.08 -15.22
N ASP A 202 -8.24 -6.00 -15.26
CA ASP A 202 -7.99 -7.44 -15.07
C ASP A 202 -8.00 -8.14 -16.45
N PRO A 203 -6.83 -8.53 -16.99
CA PRO A 203 -6.69 -9.18 -18.28
C PRO A 203 -7.17 -10.63 -18.26
N VAL A 204 -7.32 -11.18 -19.46
CA VAL A 204 -7.60 -12.60 -19.63
C VAL A 204 -6.39 -13.43 -19.21
N ASP A 205 -6.62 -14.41 -18.32
CA ASP A 205 -5.61 -15.37 -17.88
C ASP A 205 -5.43 -16.48 -18.92
N ASP A 206 -4.18 -16.71 -19.33
CA ASP A 206 -3.82 -17.80 -20.23
C ASP A 206 -3.19 -19.00 -19.50
N ASN A 207 -3.12 -18.95 -18.16
CA ASN A 207 -2.55 -19.95 -17.26
C ASN A 207 -1.10 -20.36 -17.58
N LYS A 208 -0.33 -19.51 -18.26
CA LYS A 208 1.08 -19.78 -18.57
C LYS A 208 1.97 -18.98 -17.62
N GLY A 209 2.82 -19.67 -16.85
CA GLY A 209 3.74 -19.00 -15.96
C GLY A 209 4.44 -19.94 -14.98
N THR A 210 5.18 -19.34 -14.05
CA THR A 210 5.95 -20.00 -13.00
C THR A 210 5.12 -20.14 -11.72
N ASP A 211 5.29 -21.25 -11.01
CA ASP A 211 4.69 -21.44 -9.69
C ASP A 211 5.63 -20.95 -8.59
N ILE A 212 5.09 -20.30 -7.56
CA ILE A 212 5.85 -19.91 -6.37
C ILE A 212 5.28 -20.60 -5.13
N LYS A 213 6.17 -20.92 -4.18
CA LYS A 213 5.80 -21.47 -2.87
C LYS A 213 6.31 -20.55 -1.77
N LEU A 214 5.41 -20.21 -0.86
CA LEU A 214 5.58 -19.23 0.19
C LEU A 214 5.15 -19.85 1.53
N GLY A 215 6.03 -19.81 2.52
CA GLY A 215 5.65 -20.10 3.90
C GLY A 215 4.84 -18.92 4.47
N LEU A 216 3.69 -19.19 5.09
CA LEU A 216 2.87 -18.15 5.70
C LEU A 216 3.64 -17.38 6.79
N LYS A 217 4.42 -18.10 7.59
CA LYS A 217 5.31 -17.48 8.59
C LYS A 217 6.30 -16.52 7.93
N ASP A 218 7.00 -16.98 6.90
CA ASP A 218 8.00 -16.16 6.21
C ASP A 218 7.36 -14.94 5.55
N LEU A 219 6.16 -15.08 5.01
CA LEU A 219 5.37 -14.00 4.43
C LEU A 219 5.00 -12.95 5.49
N PHE A 220 4.50 -13.42 6.63
CA PHE A 220 4.10 -12.58 7.76
C PHE A 220 5.31 -11.83 8.34
N GLU A 221 6.39 -12.53 8.66
CA GLU A 221 7.61 -11.93 9.19
C GLU A 221 8.21 -10.94 8.18
N SER A 222 8.34 -11.32 6.91
CA SER A 222 8.94 -10.44 5.91
C SER A 222 8.11 -9.18 5.64
N TYR A 223 6.81 -9.21 5.89
CA TYR A 223 5.93 -8.04 5.78
C TYR A 223 6.02 -7.13 7.02
N TYR A 224 5.92 -7.69 8.23
CA TYR A 224 5.77 -6.90 9.45
C TYR A 224 7.09 -6.50 10.12
N GLN A 225 8.15 -7.31 9.97
CA GLN A 225 9.43 -7.06 10.62
C GLN A 225 9.98 -5.65 10.32
N PRO A 226 9.90 -5.11 9.08
CA PRO A 226 10.40 -3.77 8.80
C PRO A 226 9.72 -2.63 9.56
N PHE A 227 8.46 -2.82 9.94
CA PHE A 227 7.69 -1.82 10.69
C PHE A 227 7.95 -1.96 12.19
N TYR A 228 8.02 -3.19 12.68
CA TYR A 228 8.39 -3.47 14.07
C TYR A 228 9.79 -2.94 14.40
N ASP A 229 10.79 -3.25 13.58
CA ASP A 229 12.17 -2.79 13.79
C ASP A 229 12.26 -1.26 13.81
N LEU A 230 11.49 -0.59 12.95
CA LEU A 230 11.44 0.86 12.90
C LEU A 230 10.79 1.46 14.16
N ILE A 231 9.67 0.89 14.59
CA ILE A 231 8.96 1.31 15.80
C ILE A 231 9.86 1.13 17.02
N GLU A 232 10.57 -0.01 17.12
CA GLU A 232 11.54 -0.27 18.19
C GLU A 232 12.71 0.72 18.16
N LEU A 233 13.29 0.98 16.98
CA LEU A 233 14.42 1.90 16.82
C LEU A 233 14.03 3.31 17.28
N ILE A 234 12.94 3.85 16.74
CA ILE A 234 12.49 5.21 17.06
C ILE A 234 11.98 5.29 18.50
N GLY A 235 11.29 4.26 19.00
CA GLY A 235 10.83 4.19 20.38
C GLY A 235 11.98 4.28 21.39
N ARG A 236 13.11 3.63 21.11
CA ARG A 236 14.34 3.74 21.93
C ARG A 236 14.94 5.14 21.91
N GLU A 237 14.98 5.78 20.74
CA GLU A 237 15.47 7.16 20.59
C GLU A 237 14.56 8.17 21.30
N ASN A 238 13.25 7.95 21.29
CA ASN A 238 12.24 8.83 21.85
C ASN A 238 12.05 8.73 23.39
N ASN A 239 12.88 7.97 24.11
CA ASN A 239 12.80 7.76 25.58
C ASN A 239 13.05 9.01 26.46
N LYS A 240 12.71 10.23 25.99
CA LYS A 240 12.73 11.47 26.80
C LYS A 240 11.61 12.48 26.52
N GLU A 241 10.76 12.31 25.50
CA GLU A 241 9.65 13.26 25.27
C GLU A 241 8.39 12.50 24.85
N GLN A 242 7.47 12.30 25.80
CA GLN A 242 6.12 11.84 25.51
C GLN A 242 5.44 12.86 24.58
N ASN A 243 5.25 12.48 23.32
CA ASN A 243 4.56 13.29 22.32
C ASN A 243 3.08 12.91 22.23
N GLY A 244 2.23 13.79 22.74
CA GLY A 244 0.94 14.21 22.18
C GLY A 244 -0.03 13.20 21.55
N SER A 245 -1.14 12.97 22.27
CA SER A 245 -2.55 13.09 21.83
C SER A 245 -3.22 12.06 20.90
N LEU A 246 -2.93 10.75 21.04
CA LEU A 246 -3.83 9.68 20.55
C LEU A 246 -4.06 8.59 21.61
N SER A 247 -4.40 9.00 22.85
CA SER A 247 -4.55 8.10 24.01
C SER A 247 -5.50 6.90 23.82
N TYR A 248 -6.47 7.02 22.91
CA TYR A 248 -7.35 5.90 22.52
C TYR A 248 -6.62 4.85 21.67
N LEU A 249 -5.74 5.28 20.76
CA LEU A 249 -4.95 4.40 19.88
C LEU A 249 -3.76 3.79 20.60
N ASP A 250 -3.16 4.48 21.58
CA ASP A 250 -2.04 3.96 22.38
C ASP A 250 -2.39 2.65 23.12
N LYS A 251 -3.68 2.39 23.33
CA LYS A 251 -4.14 1.12 23.92
C LYS A 251 -4.17 -0.04 22.93
N LEU A 252 -4.17 0.24 21.63
CA LEU A 252 -4.37 -0.72 20.56
C LEU A 252 -3.15 -0.87 19.63
N TYR A 253 -2.31 0.16 19.54
CA TYR A 253 -1.12 0.22 18.70
C TYR A 253 0.10 0.61 19.53
N ASP A 254 1.27 0.15 19.12
CA ASP A 254 2.53 0.82 19.46
C ASP A 254 2.80 1.88 18.40
N ILE A 255 2.98 3.13 18.85
CA ILE A 255 3.03 4.32 17.99
C ILE A 255 4.35 5.05 18.22
N VAL A 256 4.96 5.48 17.13
CA VAL A 256 6.13 6.37 17.15
C VAL A 256 5.88 7.62 16.33
N TYR A 257 6.42 8.74 16.79
CA TYR A 257 6.42 9.99 16.04
C TYR A 257 7.71 10.11 15.22
N ILE A 258 7.58 10.20 13.90
CA ILE A 258 8.70 10.42 12.98
C ILE A 258 8.83 11.91 12.74
N LYS A 259 9.56 12.58 13.63
CA LYS A 259 9.68 14.04 13.68
C LYS A 259 10.01 14.72 12.35
N PRO A 260 10.96 14.23 11.52
CA PRO A 260 11.28 14.90 10.26
C PRO A 260 10.16 14.83 9.21
N LEU A 261 9.16 13.96 9.44
CA LEU A 261 8.00 13.77 8.57
C LEU A 261 6.72 14.41 9.10
N GLY A 262 6.67 14.78 10.39
CA GLY A 262 5.43 15.23 11.01
C GLY A 262 4.35 14.14 11.05
N ILE A 263 4.73 12.86 11.05
CA ILE A 263 3.77 11.74 11.08
C ILE A 263 3.96 10.84 12.28
N TYR A 264 2.87 10.23 12.71
CA TYR A 264 2.84 9.08 13.61
C TYR A 264 2.73 7.81 12.77
N LEU A 265 3.55 6.82 13.07
CA LEU A 265 3.48 5.48 12.51
C LEU A 265 3.15 4.51 13.65
N GLY A 266 2.19 3.61 13.44
CA GLY A 266 1.85 2.60 14.43
C GLY A 266 1.62 1.21 13.84
N LEU A 267 1.83 0.21 14.70
CA LEU A 267 1.54 -1.19 14.41
C LEU A 267 0.65 -1.76 15.51
N ALA A 268 -0.39 -2.49 15.12
CA ALA A 268 -1.37 -3.04 16.05
C ALA A 268 -0.69 -4.02 17.05
N LYS A 269 -0.98 -3.88 18.34
CA LYS A 269 -0.33 -4.64 19.42
C LYS A 269 -0.51 -6.15 19.30
N ASN A 270 -1.69 -6.59 18.86
CA ASN A 270 -1.97 -8.00 18.61
C ASN A 270 -1.13 -8.57 17.44
N ILE A 271 -0.73 -7.75 16.47
CA ILE A 271 0.19 -8.15 15.40
C ILE A 271 1.62 -8.23 15.93
N ILE A 272 2.03 -7.30 16.80
CA ILE A 272 3.33 -7.35 17.48
C ILE A 272 3.45 -8.61 18.33
N GLU A 273 2.42 -8.95 19.10
CA GLU A 273 2.38 -10.20 19.88
C GLU A 273 2.57 -11.44 19.00
N LEU A 274 1.96 -11.46 17.81
CA LEU A 274 2.14 -12.54 16.83
C LEU A 274 3.52 -12.55 16.17
N LEU A 275 4.14 -11.38 15.99
CA LEU A 275 5.52 -11.30 15.49
C LEU A 275 6.52 -11.86 16.51
N LEU A 276 6.30 -11.60 17.79
CA LEU A 276 7.13 -12.15 18.86
C LEU A 276 6.89 -13.64 19.11
N LYS A 277 5.65 -14.12 18.91
CA LYS A 277 5.25 -15.51 19.11
C LYS A 277 4.29 -15.94 18.00
N PHE A 278 4.87 -16.33 16.87
CA PHE A 278 4.09 -16.73 15.70
C PHE A 278 3.20 -17.94 16.00
N ASP A 279 1.89 -17.75 15.81
CA ASP A 279 0.86 -18.78 15.90
C ASP A 279 -0.12 -18.58 14.75
N GLU A 280 -0.05 -19.47 13.77
CA GLU A 280 -0.85 -19.41 12.55
C GLU A 280 -2.36 -19.43 12.84
N LYS A 281 -2.80 -20.16 13.87
CA LYS A 281 -4.23 -20.22 14.23
C LYS A 281 -4.72 -18.89 14.78
N LYS A 282 -3.88 -18.21 15.54
CA LYS A 282 -4.19 -16.89 16.12
C LYS A 282 -4.01 -15.75 15.13
N LEU A 283 -3.25 -15.94 14.05
CA LEU A 283 -3.00 -14.91 13.06
C LEU A 283 -4.29 -14.33 12.48
N PHE A 284 -5.17 -15.19 11.96
CA PHE A 284 -6.42 -14.74 11.35
C PHE A 284 -7.41 -14.18 12.38
N GLU A 285 -7.40 -14.73 13.60
CA GLU A 285 -8.20 -14.19 14.72
C GLU A 285 -7.75 -12.77 15.08
N ALA A 286 -6.44 -12.52 15.18
CA ALA A 286 -5.91 -11.20 15.48
C ALA A 286 -6.21 -10.19 14.38
N LEU A 287 -6.04 -10.57 13.11
CA LEU A 287 -6.36 -9.70 11.97
C LEU A 287 -7.85 -9.33 11.92
N LYS A 288 -8.73 -10.29 12.26
CA LYS A 288 -10.17 -10.03 12.36
C LYS A 288 -10.50 -9.09 13.54
N GLN A 289 -9.94 -9.34 14.71
CA GLN A 289 -10.12 -8.46 15.87
C GLN A 289 -9.61 -7.04 15.60
N HIS A 290 -8.50 -6.93 14.86
CA HIS A 290 -7.97 -5.65 14.43
C HIS A 290 -8.96 -4.89 13.54
N GLU A 291 -9.54 -5.54 12.53
CA GLU A 291 -10.56 -4.90 11.68
C GLU A 291 -11.75 -4.37 12.48
N GLU A 292 -12.31 -5.16 13.39
CA GLU A 292 -13.43 -4.74 14.23
C GLU A 292 -13.08 -3.49 15.03
N LYS A 293 -11.85 -3.42 15.56
CA LYS A 293 -11.33 -2.26 16.28
C LYS A 293 -11.05 -1.08 15.34
N ALA A 294 -10.51 -1.32 14.15
CA ALA A 294 -10.22 -0.31 13.13
C ALA A 294 -11.49 0.41 12.66
N LEU A 295 -12.60 -0.31 12.52
CA LEU A 295 -13.91 0.28 12.21
C LEU A 295 -14.37 1.23 13.33
N GLY A 296 -14.23 0.81 14.59
CA GLY A 296 -14.54 1.65 15.76
C GLY A 296 -13.69 2.93 15.80
N ILE A 297 -12.40 2.81 15.49
CA ILE A 297 -11.48 3.96 15.39
C ILE A 297 -11.89 4.88 14.25
N LYS A 298 -12.14 4.35 13.05
CA LYS A 298 -12.53 5.16 11.89
C LYS A 298 -13.79 5.97 12.19
N LYS A 299 -14.78 5.34 12.83
CA LYS A 299 -16.00 6.03 13.29
C LYS A 299 -15.69 7.17 14.26
N TYR A 300 -14.88 6.91 15.29
CA TYR A 300 -14.45 7.94 16.25
C TYR A 300 -13.75 9.11 15.56
N LEU A 301 -12.88 8.84 14.58
CA LEU A 301 -12.15 9.88 13.87
C LEU A 301 -13.05 10.75 13.00
N ILE A 302 -14.02 10.15 12.32
CA ILE A 302 -15.05 10.88 11.55
C ILE A 302 -15.86 11.77 12.50
N GLU A 303 -16.33 11.23 13.62
CA GLU A 303 -17.11 11.97 14.63
C GLU A 303 -16.35 13.18 15.22
N ASN A 304 -15.02 13.14 15.21
CA ASN A 304 -14.15 14.19 15.74
C ASN A 304 -13.45 15.01 14.62
N GLY A 305 -13.82 14.83 13.36
CA GLY A 305 -13.24 15.57 12.22
C GLY A 305 -11.75 15.30 11.95
N LYS A 306 -11.23 14.15 12.40
CA LYS A 306 -9.82 13.74 12.27
C LYS A 306 -9.59 12.68 11.18
N ASP A 307 -10.63 12.29 10.46
CA ASP A 307 -10.60 11.28 9.39
C ASP A 307 -9.66 11.65 8.24
N ARG A 308 -9.41 12.95 8.02
CA ARG A 308 -8.47 13.44 7.00
C ARG A 308 -7.00 13.22 7.35
N LEU A 309 -6.67 12.99 8.61
CA LEU A 309 -5.29 12.93 9.09
C LEU A 309 -4.86 11.52 9.48
N VAL A 310 -5.80 10.57 9.50
CA VAL A 310 -5.54 9.20 9.95
C VAL A 310 -5.84 8.23 8.81
N SER A 311 -4.94 7.28 8.61
CA SER A 311 -5.15 6.10 7.77
C SER A 311 -4.83 4.81 8.51
N ILE A 312 -5.77 3.87 8.49
CA ILE A 312 -5.62 2.54 9.09
C ILE A 312 -5.76 1.50 7.99
N GLY A 313 -4.74 0.66 7.83
CA GLY A 313 -4.74 -0.43 6.88
C GLY A 313 -5.45 -1.68 7.39
N ASN A 314 -5.88 -2.51 6.44
CA ASN A 314 -6.36 -3.88 6.71
C ASN A 314 -5.28 -4.75 7.38
N ASP A 315 -4.02 -4.37 7.18
CA ASP A 315 -2.83 -5.00 7.72
C ASP A 315 -2.46 -4.58 9.14
N GLY A 316 -3.20 -3.67 9.77
CA GLY A 316 -2.90 -3.19 11.12
C GLY A 316 -1.73 -2.22 11.23
N ILE A 317 -1.29 -1.66 10.11
CA ILE A 317 -0.42 -0.51 10.09
C ILE A 317 -1.29 0.75 10.04
N PHE A 318 -0.95 1.72 10.89
CA PHE A 318 -1.62 3.01 10.99
C PHE A 318 -0.63 4.15 10.73
N VAL A 319 -1.11 5.20 10.05
CA VAL A 319 -0.40 6.46 9.87
C VAL A 319 -1.29 7.61 10.29
N ALA A 320 -0.77 8.52 11.10
CA ALA A 320 -1.39 9.81 11.39
C ALA A 320 -0.49 10.94 10.92
N MET A 321 -1.06 11.97 10.32
CA MET A 321 -0.41 13.26 10.11
C MET A 321 -0.65 14.13 11.36
N LYS A 322 0.36 14.86 11.80
CA LYS A 322 0.21 15.82 12.89
C LYS A 322 -0.67 16.98 12.40
N ASP A 323 -1.68 17.34 13.20
CA ASP A 323 -2.42 18.60 13.06
C ASP A 323 -1.41 19.76 13.12
N GLU A 324 -1.34 20.60 12.08
CA GLU A 324 -0.49 21.81 12.06
C GLU A 324 -0.93 22.86 13.09
#